data_AF-A0A4V2XAV3-F1
#
_entry.id   AF-A0A4V2XAV3-F1
#
_cell.length_a   1.000
_cell.length_b   1.000
_cell.length_c   1.000
_cell.angle_alpha   90.00
_cell.angle_beta   90.00
_cell.angle_gamma   90.00
#
_symmetry.space_group_name_H-M   'P 1'
#
loop_
_entity.id
_entity.type
_entity.pdbx_description
1 polymer ?
#
loop_
_entity_poly.entity_id
_entity_poly.type
_entity_poly.pdbx_seq_one_letter_code
_entity_poly.pdbx_strand_id
1 'polypeptide(L)'
;MFRQIEEIRETLFKYLETRIELFQIETRDRIEQLIITLLFFLIGASFLIVVLILSILLLVALLNQWLDSRYAGYLIMIGFFAALAGIWFVKRTAVLLFLRRIITKAMQEKAGTEL
;
A
#
# COMPACT_ATOMS: atom_id res chain seq x y z
N MET A 1 47.84 -21.54 -23.36
CA MET A 1 46.67 -21.68 -22.48
C MET A 1 46.30 -20.38 -21.76
N PHE A 2 47.24 -19.57 -21.24
CA PHE A 2 46.92 -18.30 -20.54
C PHE A 2 46.15 -17.25 -21.37
N ARG A 3 46.43 -17.10 -22.68
CA ARG A 3 45.74 -16.10 -23.53
C ARG A 3 44.24 -16.32 -23.70
N GLN A 4 43.79 -17.58 -23.78
CA GLN A 4 42.37 -17.90 -23.97
C GLN A 4 41.55 -17.61 -22.71
N ILE A 5 42.16 -17.76 -21.52
CA ILE A 5 41.52 -17.44 -20.25
C ILE A 5 41.30 -15.92 -20.13
N GLU A 6 42.25 -15.11 -20.61
CA GLU A 6 42.14 -13.65 -20.61
C GLU A 6 41.03 -13.17 -21.56
N GLU A 7 40.94 -13.73 -22.77
CA GLU A 7 39.88 -13.40 -23.75
C GLU A 7 38.48 -13.77 -23.26
N ILE A 8 38.33 -14.94 -22.62
CA ILE A 8 37.06 -15.36 -22.02
C ILE A 8 36.67 -14.42 -20.88
N ARG A 9 37.63 -14.02 -20.04
CA ARG A 9 37.42 -13.07 -18.94
C ARG A 9 36.96 -11.71 -19.48
N GLU A 10 37.63 -11.17 -20.49
CA GLU A 10 37.26 -9.88 -21.11
C GLU A 10 35.85 -9.90 -21.72
N THR A 11 35.51 -10.99 -22.40
CA THR A 11 34.20 -11.15 -23.04
C THR A 11 33.09 -11.27 -22.00
N LEU A 12 33.33 -12.04 -20.92
CA LEU A 12 32.39 -12.17 -19.80
C LEU A 12 32.24 -10.85 -19.04
N PHE A 13 33.33 -10.09 -18.83
CA PHE A 13 33.27 -8.77 -18.21
C PHE A 13 32.45 -7.80 -19.05
N LYS A 14 32.66 -7.73 -20.36
CA LYS A 14 31.83 -6.91 -21.27
C LYS A 14 30.37 -7.30 -21.22
N TYR A 15 30.06 -8.60 -21.23
CA TYR A 15 28.69 -9.08 -21.17
C TYR A 15 28.01 -8.77 -19.83
N LEU A 16 28.73 -8.92 -18.72
CA LEU A 16 28.26 -8.54 -17.39
C LEU A 16 28.05 -7.03 -17.27
N GLU A 17 28.96 -6.23 -17.81
CA GLU A 17 28.86 -4.77 -17.88
C GLU A 17 27.58 -4.35 -18.61
N THR A 18 27.32 -4.91 -19.80
CA THR A 18 26.07 -4.64 -20.55
C THR A 18 24.83 -5.10 -19.79
N ARG A 19 24.89 -6.25 -19.08
CA ARG A 19 23.77 -6.74 -18.26
C ARG A 19 23.49 -5.84 -17.06
N ILE A 20 24.53 -5.34 -16.39
CA ILE A 20 24.40 -4.42 -15.26
C ILE A 20 23.84 -3.07 -15.73
N GLU A 21 24.28 -2.60 -16.88
CA GLU A 21 23.81 -1.35 -17.50
C GLU A 21 22.33 -1.45 -17.90
N LEU A 22 21.93 -2.55 -18.55
CA LEU A 22 20.51 -2.86 -18.83
C LEU A 22 19.67 -2.94 -17.55
N PHE A 23 20.19 -3.58 -16.50
CA PHE A 23 19.50 -3.69 -15.22
C PHE A 23 19.32 -2.33 -14.54
N GLN A 24 20.30 -1.43 -14.61
CA GLN A 24 20.16 -0.07 -14.10
C GLN A 24 19.08 0.73 -14.83
N ILE A 25 19.01 0.59 -16.16
CA ILE A 25 18.00 1.26 -16.98
C ILE A 25 16.60 0.74 -16.63
N GLU A 26 16.41 -0.58 -16.60
CA GLU A 26 15.12 -1.20 -16.28
C GLU A 26 14.66 -0.89 -14.84
N THR A 27 15.61 -0.83 -13.89
CA THR A 27 15.31 -0.46 -12.50
C THR A 27 14.88 1.00 -12.39
N ARG A 28 15.50 1.92 -13.13
CA ARG A 28 15.10 3.33 -13.19
C ARG A 28 13.69 3.49 -13.73
N ASP A 29 13.36 2.83 -14.84
CA ASP A 29 12.02 2.88 -15.44
C ASP A 29 10.95 2.34 -14.48
N ARG A 30 11.22 1.21 -13.80
CA ARG A 30 10.29 0.68 -12.79
C ARG A 30 10.10 1.62 -11.61
N ILE A 31 11.16 2.25 -11.13
CA ILE A 31 11.08 3.22 -10.03
C ILE A 31 10.27 4.44 -10.46
N GLU A 32 10.50 4.96 -11.67
CA GLU A 32 9.76 6.09 -12.22
C GLU A 32 8.26 5.77 -12.35
N GLN A 33 7.93 4.61 -12.93
CA GLN A 33 6.55 4.18 -13.06
C GLN A 33 5.86 3.95 -11.70
N LEU A 34 6.59 3.41 -10.71
CA LEU A 34 6.10 3.25 -9.35
C LEU A 34 5.82 4.60 -8.70
N ILE A 35 6.72 5.58 -8.85
CA ILE A 35 6.55 6.94 -8.31
C ILE A 35 5.33 7.62 -8.94
N ILE A 36 5.20 7.56 -10.27
CA ILE A 36 4.06 8.15 -10.98
C ILE A 36 2.74 7.53 -10.52
N THR A 37 2.70 6.19 -10.40
CA THR A 37 1.52 5.48 -9.93
C THR A 37 1.16 5.87 -8.50
N LEU A 38 2.17 5.98 -7.62
CA LEU A 38 1.97 6.38 -6.23
C LEU A 38 1.45 7.81 -6.12
N LEU A 39 1.98 8.73 -6.91
CA LEU A 39 1.51 10.12 -6.95
C LEU A 39 0.08 10.21 -7.46
N PHE A 40 -0.26 9.50 -8.55
CA PHE A 40 -1.62 9.44 -9.06
C PHE A 40 -2.60 8.91 -8.00
N PHE A 41 -2.23 7.83 -7.31
CA PHE A 41 -3.05 7.25 -6.25
C PHE A 41 -3.18 8.21 -5.06
N LEU A 42 -2.10 8.89 -4.65
CA LEU A 42 -2.13 9.85 -3.55
C LEU A 42 -3.06 11.02 -3.85
N ILE A 43 -3.00 11.55 -5.07
CA ILE A 43 -3.88 12.63 -5.53
C ILE A 43 -5.33 12.13 -5.53
N GLY A 44 -5.62 11.00 -6.16
CA GLY A 44 -6.96 10.42 -6.19
C GLY A 44 -7.53 10.13 -4.79
N ALA A 45 -6.71 9.57 -3.91
CA ALA A 45 -7.07 9.31 -2.51
C ALA A 45 -7.37 10.61 -1.76
N SER A 46 -6.62 11.70 -2.01
CA SER A 46 -6.89 12.99 -1.39
C SER A 46 -8.26 13.55 -1.77
N PHE A 47 -8.64 13.47 -3.05
CA PHE A 47 -9.98 13.85 -3.51
C PHE A 47 -11.07 13.00 -2.86
N LEU A 48 -10.87 11.67 -2.80
CA LEU A 48 -11.82 10.77 -2.15
C LEU A 48 -12.00 11.11 -0.66
N ILE A 49 -10.93 11.44 0.05
CA ILE A 49 -11.00 11.85 1.45
C ILE A 49 -11.83 13.13 1.60
N VAL A 50 -11.63 14.12 0.73
CA VAL A 50 -12.42 15.36 0.75
C VAL A 50 -13.90 15.06 0.52
N VAL A 51 -14.24 14.26 -0.49
CA VAL A 51 -15.63 13.85 -0.78
C VAL A 51 -16.23 13.09 0.41
N LEU A 52 -15.46 12.20 1.03
CA LEU A 52 -15.90 11.44 2.20
C LEU A 52 -16.21 12.35 3.39
N ILE A 53 -15.33 13.31 3.70
CA ILE A 53 -15.55 14.29 4.77
C ILE A 53 -16.82 15.09 4.51
N LEU A 54 -17.00 15.60 3.29
CA LEU A 54 -18.20 16.35 2.92
C LEU A 54 -19.47 15.49 3.03
N SER A 55 -19.40 14.23 2.63
CA SER A 55 -20.52 13.28 2.74
C SER A 55 -20.90 13.02 4.20
N ILE A 56 -19.91 12.88 5.08
CA ILE A 56 -20.13 12.73 6.52
C ILE A 56 -20.78 14.00 7.10
N LEU A 57 -20.29 15.18 6.74
CA LEU A 57 -20.87 16.45 7.19
C LEU A 57 -22.33 16.60 6.74
N LEU A 58 -22.64 16.20 5.50
CA LEU A 58 -24.01 16.19 4.99
C LEU A 58 -24.90 15.22 5.78
N LEU A 59 -24.41 14.03 6.09
CA LEU A 59 -25.12 13.03 6.89
C LEU A 59 -25.40 13.56 8.31
N VAL A 60 -24.43 14.23 8.92
CA VAL A 60 -24.61 14.89 10.22
C VAL A 60 -25.64 16.02 10.14
N ALA A 61 -25.63 16.83 9.07
CA ALA A 61 -26.62 17.88 8.87
C ALA A 61 -28.03 17.31 8.73
N LEU A 62 -28.20 16.21 8.01
CA LEU A 62 -29.47 15.50 7.89
C LEU A 62 -29.93 14.94 9.25
N LEU A 63 -29.00 14.36 10.01
CA LEU A 63 -29.27 13.83 11.34
C LEU A 63 -29.67 14.94 12.33
N ASN A 64 -29.03 16.11 12.26
CA ASN A 64 -29.41 17.28 13.05
C ASN A 64 -30.83 17.76 12.74
N GLN A 65 -31.23 17.76 11.46
CA GLN A 65 -32.60 18.11 11.07
C GLN A 65 -33.62 17.09 11.61
N TRP A 66 -33.31 15.80 11.55
CA TRP A 66 -34.19 14.75 12.07
C TRP A 66 -34.36 14.79 13.58
N LEU A 67 -33.32 15.17 14.31
CA LEU A 67 -33.35 15.28 15.78
C LEU A 67 -33.81 16.66 16.27
N ASP A 68 -34.17 17.57 15.37
CA ASP A 68 -34.54 18.97 15.65
C ASP A 68 -33.55 19.67 16.60
N SER A 69 -32.26 19.33 16.47
CA SER A 69 -31.21 19.79 17.38
C SER A 69 -29.96 20.17 16.59
N ARG A 70 -29.44 21.35 16.89
CA ARG A 70 -28.28 21.94 16.18
C ARG A 70 -26.98 21.17 16.41
N TYR A 71 -26.88 20.37 17.48
CA TYR A 71 -25.63 19.71 17.89
C TYR A 71 -25.74 18.20 18.10
N ALA A 72 -26.94 17.63 18.20
CA ALA A 72 -27.12 16.22 18.56
C ALA A 72 -26.54 15.24 17.53
N GLY A 73 -26.68 15.53 16.24
CA GLY A 73 -26.12 14.72 15.15
C GLY A 73 -24.59 14.69 15.16
N TYR A 74 -23.92 15.78 15.54
CA TYR A 74 -22.47 15.79 15.72
C TYR A 74 -22.05 14.87 16.88
N LEU A 75 -22.78 14.91 18.00
CA LEU A 75 -22.48 14.11 19.18
C LEU A 75 -22.67 12.60 18.93
N ILE A 76 -23.72 12.23 18.19
CA ILE A 76 -23.95 10.85 17.76
C ILE A 76 -22.84 10.38 16.81
N MET A 77 -22.45 11.21 15.85
CA MET A 77 -21.40 10.84 14.89
C MET A 77 -20.04 10.64 15.59
N ILE A 78 -19.70 11.52 16.53
CA ILE A 78 -18.48 11.38 17.36
C ILE A 78 -18.55 10.10 18.18
N GLY A 79 -19.68 9.82 18.83
CA GLY A 79 -19.87 8.59 19.60
C GLY A 79 -19.72 7.32 18.74
N PHE A 80 -20.30 7.33 17.54
CA PHE A 80 -20.19 6.22 16.59
C PHE A 80 -18.74 5.97 16.17
N PHE A 81 -18.01 7.02 15.75
CA PHE A 81 -16.61 6.87 15.36
C PHE A 81 -15.70 6.51 16.55
N ALA A 82 -15.96 7.04 17.75
CA ALA A 82 -15.24 6.69 18.96
C ALA A 82 -15.45 5.19 19.32
N ALA A 83 -16.68 4.68 19.19
CA ALA A 83 -16.96 3.26 19.39
C ALA A 83 -16.25 2.39 18.35
N LEU A 84 -16.27 2.79 17.07
CA LEU A 84 -15.58 2.09 16.00
C LEU A 84 -14.06 2.04 16.25
N ALA A 85 -13.47 3.17 16.64
CA ALA A 85 -12.06 3.27 17.01
C ALA A 85 -11.72 2.43 18.25
N GLY A 86 -12.61 2.39 19.25
CA GLY A 86 -12.48 1.53 20.42
C GLY A 86 -12.48 0.04 20.05
N ILE A 87 -13.40 -0.40 19.19
CA ILE A 87 -13.45 -1.78 18.68
C ILE A 87 -12.16 -2.11 17.94
N TRP A 88 -11.70 -1.21 17.08
CA TRP A 88 -10.43 -1.39 16.36
C TRP A 88 -9.24 -1.56 17.32
N PHE A 89 -9.16 -0.72 18.35
CA PHE A 89 -8.09 -0.78 19.33
C PHE A 89 -8.09 -2.08 20.12
N VAL A 90 -9.26 -2.60 20.50
CA VAL A 90 -9.40 -3.90 21.18
C VAL A 90 -9.05 -5.05 20.23
N LYS A 91 -9.47 -4.97 18.97
CA LYS A 91 -9.25 -6.02 17.96
C LYS A 91 -7.88 -5.96 17.31
N ARG A 92 -7.05 -4.93 17.58
CA ARG A 92 -5.71 -4.75 16.96
C ARG A 92 -4.85 -6.01 17.04
N THR A 93 -4.88 -6.73 18.16
CA THR A 93 -4.08 -7.94 18.37
C THR A 93 -4.59 -9.09 17.50
N ALA A 94 -5.91 -9.20 17.33
CA ALA A 94 -6.52 -10.21 16.44
C ALA A 94 -6.22 -9.92 14.97
N VAL A 95 -6.27 -8.64 14.56
CA VAL A 95 -5.91 -8.22 13.19
C VAL A 95 -4.44 -8.52 12.90
N LEU A 96 -3.53 -8.22 13.82
CA LEU A 96 -2.10 -8.53 13.67
C LEU A 96 -1.84 -10.04 13.56
N LEU A 97 -2.55 -10.87 14.36
CA LEU A 97 -2.45 -12.33 14.26
C LEU A 97 -3.03 -12.87 12.95
N PHE A 98 -4.11 -12.26 12.45
CA PHE A 98 -4.70 -12.64 11.16
C PHE A 98 -3.79 -12.28 9.98
N LEU A 99 -3.20 -11.08 9.99
CA LEU A 99 -2.20 -10.66 9.00
C LEU A 99 -0.98 -11.59 9.00
N ARG A 100 -0.47 -11.95 10.19
CA ARG A 100 0.62 -12.93 10.30
C ARG A 100 0.23 -14.27 9.68
N ARG A 101 -0.97 -14.78 9.93
CA ARG A 101 -1.46 -16.04 9.34
C ARG A 101 -1.56 -16.00 7.81
N ILE A 102 -1.99 -14.88 7.24
CA ILE A 102 -2.05 -14.71 5.78
C ILE A 102 -0.65 -14.75 5.19
N ILE A 103 0.29 -13.99 5.76
CA ILE A 103 1.67 -13.94 5.25
C ILE A 103 2.33 -15.33 5.37
N THR A 104 2.17 -16.02 6.49
CA THR A 104 2.77 -17.36 6.64
C THR A 104 2.17 -18.38 5.69
N LYS A 105 0.87 -18.31 5.40
CA LYS A 105 0.24 -19.19 4.39
C LYS A 105 0.76 -18.90 2.98
N ALA A 106 0.81 -17.63 2.59
CA ALA A 106 1.31 -17.22 1.29
C ALA A 106 2.79 -17.61 1.07
N MET A 107 3.60 -17.57 2.13
CA MET A 107 5.00 -18.01 2.07
C MET A 107 5.14 -19.53 1.96
N GLN A 108 4.28 -20.32 2.63
CA GLN A 108 4.31 -21.79 2.52
C GLN A 108 3.82 -22.28 1.16
N GLU A 109 2.82 -21.63 0.57
CA GLU A 109 2.31 -21.97 -0.77
C GLU A 109 3.38 -21.75 -1.85
N LYS A 110 4.15 -20.66 -1.74
CA LYS A 110 5.25 -20.36 -2.66
C LYS A 110 6.47 -21.26 -2.47
N ALA A 111 6.74 -21.74 -1.25
CA ALA A 111 7.82 -22.69 -0.97
C ALA A 111 7.50 -24.13 -1.39
N GLY A 112 6.22 -24.50 -1.50
CA GLY A 112 5.78 -25.81 -1.99
C GLY A 112 5.78 -25.94 -3.52
N THR A 113 6.02 -24.85 -4.27
CA THR A 113 6.06 -24.85 -5.74
C THR A 113 7.48 -24.96 -6.31
N GLU A 114 8.52 -24.97 -5.46
CA GLU A 114 9.94 -25.10 -5.85
C GLU A 114 10.53 -26.50 -5.54
N LEU A 115 9.68 -27.49 -5.24
CA LEU A 115 10.04 -28.92 -5.12
C LEU A 115 9.34 -29.72 -6.23
#